data_AF-A0A533Q5L9-F1
#
_entry.id   AF-A0A533Q5L9-F1
#
_cell.length_a   1.000
_cell.length_b   1.000
_cell.length_c   1.000
_cell.angle_alpha   90.00
_cell.angle_beta   90.00
_cell.angle_gamma   90.00
#
_symmetry.space_group_name_H-M   'P 1'
#
loop_
_entity.id
_entity.type
_entity.pdbx_description
1 polymer ?
#
loop_
_entity_poly.entity_id
_entity_poly.type
_entity_poly.pdbx_seq_one_letter_code
_entity_poly.pdbx_strand_id
1 'polypeptide(L)'
;MAYEETKDLLEAVKRLKIPVEQGILNMVHPCPEKDIIGAECPICVNRVVYEEKMLYVFKKLFPVDSLCIIHRQEEEIIGIKVLQSLGKKLYGDALN
;
A
#
# COMPACT_ATOMS: atom_id res chain seq x y z
N MET A 1 8.51 7.26 9.44
CA MET A 1 7.38 8.05 9.99
C MET A 1 6.10 7.26 9.87
N ALA A 2 5.52 7.07 8.68
CA ALA A 2 4.24 6.36 8.51
C ALA A 2 4.12 5.00 9.22
N TYR A 3 5.20 4.20 9.27
CA TYR A 3 5.21 2.93 9.99
C TYR A 3 4.98 3.07 11.50
N GLU A 4 5.76 3.92 12.18
CA GLU A 4 5.64 4.10 13.63
C GLU A 4 4.29 4.74 13.98
N GLU A 5 3.83 5.72 13.20
CA GLU A 5 2.51 6.34 13.39
C GLU A 5 1.37 5.31 13.21
N THR A 6 1.48 4.43 12.21
CA THR A 6 0.49 3.37 12.00
C THR A 6 0.51 2.37 13.15
N LYS A 7 1.68 2.00 13.66
CA LYS A 7 1.83 1.11 14.81
C LYS A 7 1.18 1.72 16.06
N ASP A 8 1.48 2.99 16.36
CA ASP A 8 0.92 3.69 17.52
C ASP A 8 -0.61 3.80 17.41
N LEU A 9 -1.13 4.06 16.21
CA LEU A 9 -2.56 4.06 15.94
C LEU A 9 -3.19 2.68 16.19
N LEU A 10 -2.59 1.61 15.67
CA LEU A 10 -3.08 0.23 15.86
C LEU A 10 -3.11 -0.16 17.35
N GLU A 11 -2.11 0.25 18.12
CA GLU A 11 -2.10 0.04 19.57
C GLU A 11 -3.23 0.83 20.26
N ALA A 12 -3.47 2.07 19.85
CA ALA A 12 -4.53 2.91 20.41
C ALA A 12 -5.93 2.34 20.13
N VAL A 13 -6.24 1.97 18.88
CA VAL A 13 -7.54 1.40 18.50
C VAL A 13 -7.77 0.03 19.16
N LYS A 14 -6.71 -0.78 19.33
CA LYS A 14 -6.78 -2.04 20.09
C LYS A 14 -7.17 -1.81 21.55
N ARG A 15 -6.59 -0.80 22.21
CA ARG A 15 -6.97 -0.42 23.59
C ARG A 15 -8.44 0.00 23.69
N LEU A 16 -8.94 0.68 22.66
CA LEU A 16 -10.33 1.10 22.54
C LEU A 16 -11.29 -0.03 22.11
N LYS A 17 -10.76 -1.24 21.83
CA LYS A 17 -11.52 -2.39 21.31
C LYS A 17 -12.25 -2.08 19.99
N ILE A 18 -11.70 -1.17 19.19
CA ILE A 18 -12.21 -0.88 17.86
C ILE A 18 -11.64 -1.94 16.91
N PRO A 19 -12.48 -2.70 16.19
CA PRO A 19 -11.99 -3.69 15.24
C PRO A 19 -11.28 -3.00 14.07
N VAL A 20 -10.15 -3.57 13.67
CA VAL A 20 -9.42 -3.18 12.45
C VAL A 20 -9.39 -4.40 11.55
N GLU A 21 -10.06 -4.30 10.41
CA GLU A 21 -10.22 -5.41 9.47
C GLU A 21 -9.16 -5.39 8.37
N GLN A 22 -8.70 -4.21 7.98
CA GLN A 22 -7.82 -4.04 6.83
C GLN A 22 -6.88 -2.84 7.00
N GLY A 23 -5.65 -2.99 6.53
CA GLY A 23 -4.71 -1.90 6.27
C GLY A 23 -4.53 -1.70 4.76
N ILE A 24 -4.28 -0.47 4.33
CA ILE A 24 -3.96 -0.14 2.95
C ILE A 24 -2.58 0.51 2.91
N LEU A 25 -1.65 -0.12 2.21
CA LEU A 25 -0.36 0.49 1.88
C LEU A 25 -0.44 1.07 0.46
N ASN A 26 -0.54 2.40 0.40
CA ASN A 26 -0.71 3.13 -0.85
C ASN A 26 0.63 3.57 -1.47
N MET A 27 0.61 3.88 -2.77
CA MET A 27 1.72 4.44 -3.54
C MET A 27 2.99 3.57 -3.54
N VAL A 28 2.85 2.26 -3.42
CA VAL A 28 3.98 1.32 -3.49
C VAL A 28 4.52 1.32 -4.92
N HIS A 29 5.83 1.40 -5.09
CA HIS A 29 6.41 1.31 -6.43
C HIS A 29 6.12 -0.08 -7.01
N PRO A 30 5.63 -0.18 -8.26
CA PRO A 30 5.54 -1.47 -8.92
C PRO A 30 6.94 -2.09 -8.94
N CYS A 31 7.04 -3.38 -8.57
CA CYS A 31 8.30 -4.10 -8.69
C CYS A 31 8.66 -4.11 -10.19
N PRO A 32 9.83 -3.61 -10.60
CA PRO A 32 10.22 -3.67 -11.99
C PRO A 32 10.23 -5.14 -12.41
N GLU A 33 9.55 -5.47 -13.50
CA GLU A 33 9.74 -6.76 -14.16
C GLU A 33 11.25 -6.94 -14.39
N LYS A 34 11.75 -8.18 -14.23
CA LYS A 34 13.17 -8.51 -14.04
C LYS A 34 14.14 -7.94 -15.10
N ASP A 35 13.63 -7.39 -16.20
CA ASP A 35 14.36 -6.84 -17.32
C ASP A 35 14.41 -5.28 -17.37
N ILE A 36 13.77 -4.57 -16.43
CA ILE A 36 13.68 -3.08 -16.43
C ILE A 36 14.75 -2.42 -15.53
N ILE A 37 15.44 -3.20 -14.70
CA ILE A 37 16.46 -2.70 -13.73
C ILE A 37 17.62 -1.97 -14.44
N GLY A 38 17.87 -2.28 -15.72
CA GLY A 38 18.88 -1.59 -16.53
C GLY A 38 18.51 -0.15 -16.96
N ALA A 39 17.25 0.24 -16.85
CA ALA A 39 16.73 1.53 -17.33
C ALA A 39 16.25 2.48 -16.22
N GLU A 40 16.18 2.02 -14.96
CA GLU A 40 15.71 2.86 -13.85
C GLU A 40 16.84 3.67 -13.18
N CYS A 41 16.48 4.87 -12.72
CA CYS A 41 17.41 5.76 -12.03
C CYS A 41 17.92 5.13 -10.71
N PRO A 42 19.18 5.32 -10.29
CA PRO A 42 19.70 4.74 -9.04
C PRO A 42 18.88 5.12 -7.79
N ILE A 43 18.25 6.29 -7.80
CA ILE A 43 17.34 6.74 -6.73
C ILE A 43 16.07 5.88 -6.69
N CYS A 44 15.53 5.55 -7.86
CA CYS A 44 14.33 4.74 -8.06
C CYS A 44 14.57 3.32 -7.53
N VAL A 45 15.69 2.70 -7.91
CA VAL A 45 16.09 1.37 -7.43
C VAL A 45 16.24 1.34 -5.91
N ASN A 46 16.94 2.32 -5.33
CA ASN A 46 17.09 2.40 -3.87
C ASN A 46 15.75 2.55 -3.15
N ARG A 47 14.81 3.27 -3.76
CA ARG A 47 13.46 3.45 -3.22
C ARG A 47 12.66 2.16 -3.25
N VAL A 48 12.69 1.41 -4.35
CA VAL A 48 12.05 0.08 -4.44
C VAL A 48 12.59 -0.87 -3.37
N VAL A 49 13.91 -0.97 -3.23
CA VAL A 49 14.55 -1.83 -2.21
C VAL A 49 14.15 -1.41 -0.79
N TYR A 50 14.06 -0.11 -0.52
CA TYR A 50 13.60 0.38 0.78
C TYR A 50 12.12 0.05 1.02
N GLU A 51 11.26 0.26 0.02
CA GLU A 51 9.83 -0.04 0.11
C GLU A 51 9.57 -1.53 0.28
N GLU A 52 10.33 -2.42 -0.35
CA GLU A 52 10.26 -3.87 -0.12
C GLU A 52 10.60 -4.25 1.33
N LYS A 53 11.64 -3.63 1.90
CA LYS A 53 11.95 -3.81 3.33
C LYS A 53 10.80 -3.34 4.20
N MET A 54 10.24 -2.16 3.91
CA MET A 54 9.12 -1.62 4.67
C MET A 54 7.85 -2.49 4.53
N LEU A 55 7.55 -3.01 3.35
CA LEU A 55 6.45 -3.94 3.10
C LEU A 55 6.54 -5.15 4.02
N TYR A 56 7.73 -5.73 4.15
CA TYR A 56 7.97 -6.86 5.05
C TYR A 56 7.68 -6.50 6.52
N VAL A 57 8.02 -5.29 6.95
CA VAL A 57 7.73 -4.84 8.32
C VAL A 57 6.23 -4.54 8.50
N PHE A 58 5.57 -3.89 7.55
CA PHE A 58 4.11 -3.64 7.60
C PHE A 58 3.29 -4.93 7.62
N LYS A 59 3.71 -5.96 6.87
CA LYS A 59 3.11 -7.31 6.93
C LYS A 59 3.18 -7.97 8.31
N LYS A 60 3.98 -7.45 9.25
CA LYS A 60 4.00 -7.92 10.65
C LYS A 60 3.02 -7.16 11.55
N LEU A 61 2.59 -5.96 11.16
CA LEU A 61 1.61 -5.17 11.91
C LEU A 61 0.18 -5.64 11.66
N PHE A 62 -0.08 -6.10 10.44
CA PHE A 62 -1.38 -6.58 10.00
C PHE A 62 -1.33 -8.10 9.77
N PRO A 63 -2.38 -8.87 10.07
CA PRO A 63 -2.53 -10.24 9.56
C PRO A 63 -2.26 -10.32 8.05
N VAL A 64 -1.65 -11.42 7.59
CA VAL A 64 -1.15 -11.57 6.20
C VAL A 64 -2.21 -11.25 5.14
N ASP A 65 -3.47 -11.57 5.39
CA ASP A 65 -4.58 -11.38 4.43
C ASP A 65 -5.31 -10.04 4.57
N SER A 66 -4.91 -9.21 5.53
CA SER A 66 -5.58 -7.93 5.84
C SER A 66 -4.84 -6.70 5.32
N LEU A 67 -3.72 -6.87 4.60
CA LEU A 67 -2.96 -5.75 4.03
C LEU A 67 -3.19 -5.67 2.51
N CYS A 68 -3.90 -4.65 2.07
CA CYS A 68 -4.06 -4.33 0.66
C CYS A 68 -2.91 -3.43 0.18
N ILE A 69 -2.38 -3.71 -1.01
CA ILE A 69 -1.29 -2.95 -1.62
C ILE A 69 -1.82 -2.23 -2.85
N ILE A 70 -1.66 -0.90 -2.88
CA ILE A 70 -1.99 -0.08 -4.04
C ILE A 70 -0.69 0.45 -4.63
N HIS A 71 -0.44 0.11 -5.89
CA HIS A 71 0.72 0.60 -6.60
C HIS A 71 0.56 2.08 -6.98
N ARG A 72 1.68 2.79 -6.98
CA ARG A 72 1.77 4.17 -7.46
C ARG A 72 1.19 4.26 -8.88
N GLN A 73 0.32 5.25 -9.07
CA GLN A 73 -0.16 5.64 -10.40
C GLN A 73 0.77 6.72 -10.97
N GLU A 74 0.92 6.76 -12.29
CA GLU A 74 1.74 7.77 -12.97
C GLU A 74 1.14 9.17 -12.85
N GLU A 75 -0.18 9.26 -12.89
CA GLU A 75 -0.97 10.49 -12.80
C GLU A 75 -1.81 10.53 -11.52
N GLU A 76 -2.28 11.73 -11.18
CA GLU A 76 -3.24 11.90 -10.09
C GLU A 76 -4.57 11.22 -10.43
N ILE A 77 -5.14 10.53 -9.43
CA ILE A 77 -6.41 9.84 -9.59
C ILE A 77 -7.54 10.87 -9.43
N ILE A 78 -8.03 11.39 -10.55
CA ILE A 78 -9.06 12.44 -10.58
C ILE A 78 -10.29 11.97 -11.37
N GLY A 79 -11.47 12.35 -10.89
CA GLY A 79 -12.74 12.12 -11.57
C GLY A 79 -13.44 10.83 -11.16
N ILE A 80 -14.77 10.88 -11.16
CA ILE A 80 -15.62 9.83 -10.57
C ILE A 80 -15.40 8.44 -11.19
N LYS A 81 -15.19 8.37 -12.50
CA LYS A 81 -14.99 7.10 -13.21
C LYS A 81 -13.68 6.42 -12.81
N VAL A 82 -12.61 7.19 -12.64
CA VAL A 82 -11.29 6.66 -12.26
C VAL A 82 -11.32 6.19 -10.81
N LEU A 83 -11.96 6.98 -9.92
CA LEU A 83 -12.18 6.59 -8.52
C LEU A 83 -13.02 5.31 -8.40
N GLN A 84 -14.09 5.18 -9.20
CA GLN A 84 -14.89 3.95 -9.25
C GLN A 84 -14.07 2.76 -9.74
N SER A 85 -13.23 2.94 -10.76
CA SER A 85 -12.35 1.87 -11.24
C SER A 85 -11.33 1.44 -10.18
N LEU A 86 -10.75 2.38 -9.42
CA LEU A 86 -9.86 2.05 -8.31
C LEU A 86 -10.62 1.32 -7.20
N GLY A 87 -11.80 1.82 -6.80
CA GLY A 87 -12.63 1.19 -5.78
C GLY A 87 -12.97 -0.27 -6.14
N LYS A 88 -13.32 -0.54 -7.41
CA LYS A 88 -13.56 -1.90 -7.89
C LYS A 88 -12.34 -2.81 -7.78
N LYS A 89 -11.12 -2.29 -7.99
CA LYS A 89 -9.89 -3.06 -7.79
C LYS A 89 -9.63 -3.41 -6.31
N LEU A 90 -10.06 -2.55 -5.39
CA LEU A 90 -9.83 -2.74 -3.95
C LEU A 90 -10.89 -3.63 -3.29
N TYR A 91 -12.14 -3.46 -3.68
CA TYR A 91 -13.30 -4.05 -2.99
C TYR A 91 -14.15 -4.96 -3.87
N GLY A 92 -13.73 -5.18 -5.12
CA GLY A 92 -14.51 -5.94 -6.10
C GLY A 92 -15.78 -5.22 -6.54
N ASP A 93 -16.75 -5.99 -7.05
CA ASP A 93 -18.04 -5.47 -7.51
C ASP A 93 -19.03 -5.11 -6.38
N ALA A 94 -18.59 -5.15 -5.13
CA ALA A 94 -19.42 -4.83 -3.96
C ALA A 94 -19.81 -3.33 -3.85
N LEU A 95 -19.28 -2.49 -4.74
CA LEU A 95 -19.52 -1.03 -4.78
C LEU A 95 -20.50 -0.59 -5.89
N ASN A 96 -21.32 -1.50 -6.43
CA ASN A 96 -22.36 -1.16 -7.42
C ASN A 96 -23.66 -0.72 -6.74
#